data_AF-A0AAD6YKI4-F1
#
_entry.id   AF-A0AAD6YKI4-F1
#
_cell.length_a   1.000
_cell.length_b   1.000
_cell.length_c   1.000
_cell.angle_alpha   90.00
_cell.angle_beta   90.00
_cell.angle_gamma   90.00
#
_symmetry.space_group_name_H-M   'P 1'
#
loop_
_entity.id
_entity.type
_entity.pdbx_description
1 polymer ?
#
loop_
_entity_poly.entity_id
_entity_poly.type
_entity_poly.pdbx_seq_one_letter_code
_entity_poly.pdbx_strand_id
1 'polypeptide(L)'
;PSVASGLEKFDPTLDGMTWLVEGKRAAVVIHFSSTLDHKQRGSDLQTETHSFAHYVFGATSGSLIMADLQGTPAPVRGNDRIIFFNPMTHTVEGGSGLGDFGLEGIQSFIDTHNCNQLCE
;
A
#
# COMPACT_ATOMS: atom_id res chain seq x y z
N PRO A 1 23.99 10.83 -9.71
CA PRO A 1 22.53 10.58 -9.73
C PRO A 1 22.27 9.09 -10.00
N SER A 2 21.48 8.42 -9.15
CA SER A 2 21.03 7.05 -9.43
C SER A 2 20.03 7.06 -10.59
N VAL A 3 19.99 5.96 -11.36
CA VAL A 3 18.99 5.78 -12.41
C VAL A 3 17.61 5.56 -11.77
N ALA A 4 16.57 6.12 -12.38
CA ALA A 4 15.19 5.88 -12.02
C ALA A 4 14.87 4.39 -11.95
N SER A 5 13.99 3.99 -11.04
CA SER A 5 13.38 2.66 -11.14
C SER A 5 12.63 2.55 -12.47
N GLY A 6 12.90 1.51 -13.25
CA GLY A 6 12.30 1.29 -14.58
C GLY A 6 13.06 1.91 -15.77
N LEU A 7 14.16 2.63 -15.56
CA LEU A 7 15.05 3.08 -16.64
C LEU A 7 16.39 2.33 -16.59
N GLU A 8 16.92 1.97 -17.77
CA GLU A 8 18.24 1.32 -17.85
C GLU A 8 19.39 2.33 -17.75
N LYS A 9 19.15 3.59 -18.13
CA LYS A 9 20.13 4.67 -18.15
C LYS A 9 19.47 5.98 -17.75
N PHE A 10 20.28 6.89 -17.20
CA PHE A 10 19.86 8.28 -17.00
C PHE A 10 19.62 8.93 -18.36
N ASP A 11 18.42 9.45 -18.59
CA ASP A 11 18.10 10.21 -19.80
C ASP A 11 18.45 11.69 -19.57
N PRO A 12 19.50 12.21 -20.23
CA PRO A 12 19.99 13.57 -20.03
C PRO A 12 19.07 14.63 -20.67
N THR A 13 18.02 14.25 -21.40
CA THR A 13 17.05 15.17 -22.00
C THR A 13 15.91 15.55 -21.05
N LEU A 14 15.83 14.88 -19.90
CA LEU A 14 14.83 15.12 -18.88
C LEU A 14 15.21 16.31 -17.99
N ASP A 15 15.17 17.51 -18.56
CA ASP A 15 15.29 18.76 -17.82
C ASP A 15 14.03 18.97 -16.95
N GLY A 16 14.20 19.25 -15.65
CA GLY A 16 13.08 19.54 -14.74
C GLY A 16 12.43 18.35 -13.99
N MET A 17 13.05 17.17 -13.95
CA MET A 17 12.52 16.06 -13.13
C MET A 17 12.77 16.24 -11.63
N THR A 18 11.75 15.89 -10.84
CA THR A 18 11.82 15.84 -9.38
C THR A 18 11.70 14.38 -8.91
N TRP A 19 12.63 13.95 -8.05
CA TRP A 19 12.65 12.60 -7.50
C TRP A 19 12.12 12.60 -6.07
N LEU A 20 11.32 11.58 -5.73
CA LEU A 20 11.04 11.24 -4.34
C LEU A 20 12.14 10.30 -3.85
N VAL A 21 12.81 10.66 -2.76
CA VAL A 21 13.90 9.89 -2.17
C VAL A 21 13.56 9.59 -0.71
N GLU A 22 13.76 8.35 -0.30
CA GLU A 22 13.58 7.89 1.07
C GLU A 22 14.75 7.03 1.53
N GLY A 23 14.86 6.78 2.84
CA GLY A 23 15.93 5.98 3.40
C GLY A 23 15.93 4.54 2.85
N LYS A 24 17.10 4.05 2.43
CA LYS A 24 17.25 2.67 1.96
C LYS A 24 16.87 1.69 3.06
N ARG A 25 15.96 0.76 2.75
CA ARG A 25 15.50 -0.29 3.68
C ARG A 25 16.13 -1.65 3.39
N ALA A 26 15.87 -2.61 4.27
CA ALA A 26 16.22 -4.00 4.06
C ALA A 26 15.58 -4.53 2.76
N ALA A 27 16.24 -5.48 2.10
CA ALA A 27 15.80 -6.00 0.80
C ALA A 27 14.54 -6.87 0.86
N VAL A 28 14.15 -7.33 2.06
CA VAL A 28 12.97 -8.19 2.23
C VAL A 28 11.72 -7.34 2.13
N VAL A 29 10.84 -7.69 1.20
CA VAL A 29 9.53 -7.06 1.02
C VAL A 29 8.45 -8.11 1.24
N ILE A 30 7.45 -7.75 2.04
CA ILE A 30 6.24 -8.54 2.26
C ILE A 30 5.09 -7.78 1.60
N HIS A 31 4.38 -8.44 0.68
CA HIS A 31 3.16 -7.93 0.07
C HIS A 31 1.95 -8.47 0.81
N PHE A 32 1.09 -7.59 1.31
CA PHE A 32 -0.10 -7.93 2.10
C PHE A 32 -1.39 -7.86 1.28
N SER A 33 -1.47 -6.92 0.34
CA SER A 33 -2.55 -6.81 -0.65
C SER A 33 -1.97 -6.42 -2.01
N SER A 34 -2.73 -6.64 -3.07
CA SER A 34 -2.45 -6.07 -4.39
C SER A 34 -3.28 -4.80 -4.59
N THR A 35 -3.28 -4.27 -5.80
CA THR A 35 -4.09 -3.12 -6.20
C THR A 35 -5.57 -3.45 -6.20
N LEU A 36 -6.01 -4.55 -6.84
CA LEU A 36 -7.43 -4.94 -6.96
C LEU A 36 -7.76 -6.29 -6.30
N ASP A 37 -6.84 -6.85 -5.51
CA ASP A 37 -7.03 -8.11 -4.79
C ASP A 37 -6.69 -7.91 -3.31
N HIS A 38 -7.73 -7.90 -2.47
CA HIS A 38 -7.64 -7.73 -1.03
C HIS A 38 -7.95 -9.04 -0.28
N LYS A 39 -7.71 -10.20 -0.89
CA LYS A 39 -7.88 -11.50 -0.22
C LYS A 39 -6.81 -11.72 0.85
N GLN A 40 -7.24 -12.14 2.04
CA GLN A 40 -6.36 -12.62 3.10
C GLN A 40 -5.76 -13.99 2.72
N ARG A 41 -4.44 -14.17 2.90
CA ARG A 41 -3.74 -15.43 2.56
C ARG A 41 -3.14 -16.16 3.77
N GLY A 42 -3.47 -15.72 4.99
CA GLY A 42 -3.48 -16.61 6.16
C GLY A 42 -2.33 -16.49 7.18
N SER A 43 -1.56 -15.39 7.22
CA SER A 43 -0.70 -15.11 8.38
C SER A 43 -1.31 -14.07 9.32
N ASP A 44 -1.01 -14.13 10.62
CA ASP A 44 -1.51 -13.18 11.63
C ASP A 44 -1.22 -11.72 11.24
N LEU A 45 -0.03 -11.46 10.71
CA LEU A 45 0.37 -10.13 10.23
C LEU A 45 -0.44 -9.68 9.00
N GLN A 46 -0.81 -10.60 8.11
CA GLN A 46 -1.73 -10.27 7.02
C GLN A 46 -3.13 -9.97 7.58
N THR A 47 -3.61 -10.73 8.55
CA THR A 47 -4.89 -10.48 9.24
C THR A 47 -4.91 -9.09 9.86
N GLU A 48 -3.87 -8.70 10.60
CA GLU A 48 -3.73 -7.34 11.16
C GLU A 48 -3.74 -6.26 10.07
N THR A 49 -2.97 -6.45 8.99
CA THR A 49 -2.86 -5.47 7.90
C THR A 49 -4.19 -5.29 7.16
N HIS A 50 -4.94 -6.37 6.93
CA HIS A 50 -6.25 -6.30 6.30
C HIS A 50 -7.29 -5.65 7.21
N SER A 51 -7.20 -5.89 8.52
CA SER A 51 -8.06 -5.23 9.51
C SER A 51 -7.78 -3.73 9.59
N PHE A 52 -6.52 -3.32 9.42
CA PHE A 52 -6.17 -1.91 9.29
C PHE A 52 -6.79 -1.28 8.03
N ALA A 53 -6.75 -1.94 6.88
CA ALA A 53 -7.42 -1.44 5.67
C ALA A 53 -8.94 -1.30 5.87
N HIS A 54 -9.58 -2.27 6.54
CA HIS A 54 -11.00 -2.20 6.90
C HIS A 54 -11.28 -1.05 7.89
N TYR A 55 -10.43 -0.87 8.90
CA TYR A 55 -10.54 0.26 9.82
C TYR A 55 -10.51 1.60 9.08
N VAL A 56 -9.59 1.78 8.12
CA VAL A 56 -9.52 3.00 7.31
C VAL A 56 -10.79 3.22 6.50
N PHE A 57 -11.33 2.16 5.89
CA PHE A 57 -12.62 2.23 5.18
C PHE A 57 -13.75 2.72 6.09
N GLY A 58 -13.89 2.12 7.28
CA GLY A 58 -14.90 2.54 8.26
C GLY A 58 -14.68 3.97 8.78
N ALA A 59 -13.43 4.30 9.13
CA ALA A 59 -13.06 5.61 9.67
C ALA A 59 -13.27 6.75 8.66
N THR A 60 -13.22 6.45 7.38
CA THR A 60 -13.48 7.41 6.29
C THR A 60 -14.92 7.35 5.78
N SER A 61 -15.84 6.68 6.49
CA SER A 61 -17.23 6.50 6.08
C SER A 61 -17.38 5.92 4.67
N GLY A 62 -16.45 5.05 4.30
CA GLY A 62 -16.41 4.38 3.01
C GLY A 62 -15.80 5.19 1.87
N SER A 63 -15.22 6.37 2.13
CA SER A 63 -14.70 7.24 1.06
C SER A 63 -13.29 6.86 0.57
N LEU A 64 -12.56 6.05 1.34
CA LEU A 64 -11.18 5.67 1.05
C LEU A 64 -10.87 4.25 1.53
N ILE A 65 -10.13 3.48 0.73
CA ILE A 65 -9.49 2.23 1.19
C ILE A 65 -7.98 2.29 0.94
N MET A 66 -7.24 1.54 1.76
CA MET A 66 -5.81 1.28 1.54
C MET A 66 -5.64 0.05 0.63
N ALA A 67 -4.84 0.19 -0.42
CA ALA A 67 -4.49 -0.84 -1.38
C ALA A 67 -2.98 -1.00 -1.51
N ASP A 68 -2.55 -2.06 -2.19
CA ASP A 68 -1.14 -2.38 -2.44
C ASP A 68 -0.25 -2.25 -1.19
N LEU A 69 -0.77 -2.69 -0.03
CA LEU A 69 -0.06 -2.60 1.23
C LEU A 69 1.12 -3.56 1.19
N GLN A 70 2.31 -2.99 1.27
CA GLN A 70 3.58 -3.69 1.31
C GLN A 70 4.49 -3.07 2.35
N GLY A 71 5.36 -3.88 2.93
CA GLY A 71 6.25 -3.41 3.97
C GLY A 71 7.46 -4.30 4.17
N THR A 72 8.37 -3.81 5.01
CA THR A 72 9.57 -4.53 5.40
C THR A 72 9.63 -4.64 6.92
N PRO A 73 10.02 -5.80 7.48
CA PRO A 73 10.32 -5.92 8.89
C PRO A 73 11.52 -5.03 9.27
N ALA A 74 11.36 -4.22 10.31
CA ALA A 74 12.43 -3.38 10.82
C ALA A 74 12.27 -3.13 12.34
N PRO A 75 13.39 -2.97 13.07
CA PRO A 75 13.34 -2.57 14.47
C PRO A 75 12.90 -1.11 14.56
N VAL A 76 11.72 -0.87 15.12
CA VAL A 76 11.20 0.48 15.40
C VAL A 76 11.12 0.65 16.91
N ARG A 77 11.92 1.57 17.45
CA ARG A 77 12.01 1.83 18.90
C ARG A 77 12.28 0.56 19.72
N GLY A 78 13.17 -0.30 19.22
CA GLY A 78 13.58 -1.54 19.90
C GLY A 78 12.61 -2.71 19.75
N ASN A 79 11.55 -2.60 18.96
CA ASN A 79 10.62 -3.69 18.70
C ASN A 79 10.55 -4.03 17.22
N ASP A 80 10.37 -5.30 16.90
CA ASP A 80 10.09 -5.73 15.53
C ASP A 80 8.73 -5.21 15.09
N ARG A 81 8.72 -4.46 13.98
CA ARG A 81 7.54 -3.85 13.37
C ARG A 81 7.61 -3.98 11.86
N ILE A 82 6.50 -3.73 11.19
CA ILE A 82 6.47 -3.53 9.75
C ILE A 82 6.47 -2.04 9.47
N ILE A 83 7.40 -1.60 8.61
CA ILE A 83 7.36 -0.28 8.00
C ILE A 83 6.71 -0.43 6.63
N PHE A 84 5.50 0.09 6.48
CA PHE A 84 4.86 0.20 5.17
C PHE A 84 5.55 1.27 4.32
N PHE A 85 5.59 1.04 3.01
CA PHE A 85 6.10 1.97 2.03
C PHE A 85 5.30 1.83 0.73
N ASN A 86 5.31 2.88 -0.10
CA ASN A 86 4.51 2.97 -1.31
C ASN A 86 3.03 2.57 -1.11
N PRO A 87 2.33 3.08 -0.07
CA PRO A 87 0.91 2.78 0.07
C PRO A 87 0.13 3.34 -1.12
N MET A 88 -0.87 2.60 -1.57
CA MET A 88 -1.83 3.03 -2.57
C MET A 88 -3.19 3.23 -1.91
N THR A 89 -4.02 4.08 -2.51
CA THR A 89 -5.39 4.30 -2.05
C THR A 89 -6.37 4.23 -3.21
N HIS A 90 -7.58 3.80 -2.92
CA HIS A 90 -8.72 4.08 -3.79
C HIS A 90 -9.64 5.07 -3.10
N THR A 91 -10.02 6.13 -3.81
CA THR A 91 -10.86 7.21 -3.29
C THR A 91 -12.11 7.35 -4.13
N VAL A 92 -13.21 7.86 -3.56
CA VAL A 92 -14.44 8.08 -4.34
C VAL A 92 -14.18 8.99 -5.55
N GLU A 93 -13.27 9.96 -5.41
CA GLU A 93 -12.91 10.92 -6.45
C GLU A 93 -11.91 10.37 -7.47
N GLY A 94 -11.24 9.25 -7.21
CA GLY A 94 -10.27 8.63 -8.12
C GLY A 94 -8.98 9.45 -8.33
N GLY A 95 -8.62 10.32 -7.38
CA GLY A 95 -7.59 11.35 -7.55
C GLY A 95 -6.34 11.20 -6.68
N SER A 96 -6.22 10.12 -5.90
CA SER A 96 -5.14 10.01 -4.92
C SER A 96 -3.78 9.59 -5.51
N GLY A 97 -3.74 9.11 -6.76
CA GLY A 97 -2.51 8.77 -7.47
C GLY A 97 -2.75 7.88 -8.68
N LEU A 98 -1.68 7.49 -9.38
CA LEU A 98 -1.75 6.70 -10.62
C LEU A 98 -2.39 5.32 -10.45
N GLY A 99 -2.38 4.77 -9.23
CA GLY A 99 -3.00 3.49 -8.90
C GLY A 99 -4.39 3.63 -8.28
N ASP A 100 -5.01 4.81 -8.32
CA ASP A 100 -6.36 5.01 -7.81
C ASP A 100 -7.40 4.55 -8.84
N PHE A 101 -8.04 3.39 -8.60
CA PHE A 101 -9.12 2.86 -9.44
C PHE A 101 -10.50 3.34 -9.02
N GLY A 102 -10.57 4.34 -8.13
CA GLY A 102 -11.81 4.96 -7.72
C GLY A 102 -12.78 3.99 -7.05
N LEU A 103 -14.05 4.11 -7.42
CA LEU A 103 -15.12 3.23 -6.95
C LEU A 103 -14.92 1.76 -7.32
N GLU A 104 -14.29 1.45 -8.46
CA GLU A 104 -13.98 0.07 -8.85
C GLU A 104 -13.01 -0.56 -7.86
N GLY A 105 -11.97 0.19 -7.50
CA GLY A 105 -11.01 -0.24 -6.49
C GLY A 105 -11.66 -0.46 -5.12
N ILE A 106 -12.52 0.47 -4.68
CA ILE A 106 -13.28 0.32 -3.43
C ILE A 106 -14.20 -0.92 -3.49
N GLN A 107 -14.88 -1.14 -4.62
CA GLN A 107 -15.75 -2.30 -4.79
C GLN A 107 -14.97 -3.61 -4.73
N SER A 108 -13.75 -3.66 -5.30
CA SER A 108 -12.89 -4.84 -5.23
C SER A 108 -12.53 -5.22 -3.78
N PHE A 109 -12.34 -4.23 -2.90
CA PHE A 109 -12.15 -4.46 -1.48
C PHE A 109 -13.42 -5.04 -0.84
N ILE A 110 -14.59 -4.42 -1.07
CA ILE A 110 -15.87 -4.90 -0.54
C ILE A 110 -16.14 -6.35 -0.95
N ASP A 111 -15.85 -6.71 -2.20
CA ASP A 111 -16.12 -8.03 -2.75
C ASP A 111 -15.18 -9.12 -2.24
N THR A 112 -13.97 -8.75 -1.80
CA THR A 112 -12.92 -9.72 -1.45
C THR A 112 -12.53 -9.73 0.03
N HIS A 113 -12.85 -8.67 0.77
CA HIS A 113 -12.59 -8.59 2.20
C HIS A 113 -13.48 -9.55 2.98
N ASN A 114 -12.87 -10.29 3.90
CA ASN A 114 -13.58 -11.08 4.89
C ASN A 114 -13.20 -10.54 6.27
N CYS A 115 -14.20 -10.07 7.02
CA CYS A 115 -13.99 -9.62 8.39
C CYS A 115 -13.40 -10.76 9.23
N ASN A 116 -12.52 -10.38 10.16
CA ASN A 116 -11.91 -11.30 11.11
C ASN A 116 -12.10 -10.75 12.54
N GLN A 117 -11.54 -11.43 13.54
CA GLN A 117 -11.70 -11.09 14.96
C GLN A 117 -11.22 -9.67 15.34
N LEU A 118 -10.37 -9.04 14.54
CA LEU A 118 -9.90 -7.66 14.75
C LEU A 118 -10.80 -6.61 14.08
N CYS A 119 -11.72 -7.03 13.20
CA CYS A 119 -12.67 -6.16 12.54
C CYS A 119 -13.96 -5.94 13.35
N GLU A 120 -14.24 -6.83 14.30
CA GLU A 120 -15.42 -6.83 15.19
C GLU A 120 -15.18 -5.99 16.44
#